data_AF-A0A537RTH1-F1
#
_entry.id   AF-A0A537RTH1-F1
#
_cell.length_a   1.000
_cell.length_b   1.000
_cell.length_c   1.000
_cell.angle_alpha   90.00
_cell.angle_beta   90.00
_cell.angle_gamma   90.00
#
_symmetry.space_group_name_H-M   'P 1'
#
loop_
_entity.id
_entity.type
_entity.pdbx_description
1 polymer ?
#
loop_
_entity_poly.entity_id
_entity_poly.type
_entity_poly.pdbx_seq_one_letter_code
_entity_poly.pdbx_strand_id
1 'polypeptide(L)'
;MSEHKATLKWERGGAEFSYQKYPRDHIWSFDGGHTMTATAAPAYLGNPANVDPEEAFVASLSSCHLLTFLAIACKQKFVLDSYEDQAIGHMEKNAEGKLAITRVELRPK
;
A
#
# COMPACT_ATOMS: atom_id res chain seq x y z
N MET A 1 -21.45 10.59 -4.47
CA MET A 1 -20.01 10.68 -4.79
C MET A 1 -19.27 10.69 -3.47
N SER A 2 -18.40 9.72 -3.21
CA SER A 2 -17.55 9.70 -2.03
C SER A 2 -16.16 10.24 -2.38
N GLU A 3 -15.54 10.95 -1.44
CA GLU A 3 -14.14 11.35 -1.52
C GLU A 3 -13.36 10.54 -0.49
N HIS A 4 -12.13 10.13 -0.83
CA HIS A 4 -11.21 9.44 0.08
C HIS A 4 -9.93 10.26 0.17
N LYS A 5 -9.68 10.90 1.32
CA LYS A 5 -8.56 11.84 1.49
C LYS A 5 -7.47 11.21 2.34
N ALA A 6 -6.23 11.54 1.98
CA ALA A 6 -5.04 11.27 2.76
C ALA A 6 -4.17 12.52 2.76
N THR A 7 -3.60 12.85 3.90
CA THR A 7 -2.60 13.92 4.04
C THR A 7 -1.25 13.30 4.32
N LEU A 8 -0.22 13.74 3.59
CA LEU A 8 1.14 13.28 3.79
C LEU A 8 1.98 14.41 4.37
N LYS A 9 2.78 14.09 5.39
CA LYS A 9 3.73 15.03 6.00
C LYS A 9 5.12 14.42 6.05
N TRP A 10 6.05 15.04 5.36
CA TRP A 10 7.47 14.73 5.40
C TRP A 10 8.24 15.92 5.96
N GLU A 11 9.23 15.66 6.81
CA GLU A 11 10.11 16.68 7.36
C GLU A 11 11.56 16.20 7.28
N ARG A 12 12.46 17.09 6.85
CA ARG A 12 13.89 16.79 6.74
C ARG A 12 14.57 16.56 8.09
N GLY A 13 14.01 17.09 9.18
CA GLY A 13 14.57 16.94 10.54
C GLY A 13 16.00 17.45 10.70
N GLY A 14 16.43 18.41 9.88
CA GLY A 14 17.81 18.93 9.87
C GLY A 14 18.84 18.07 9.11
N ALA A 15 18.47 16.88 8.64
CA ALA A 15 19.35 16.02 7.84
C ALA A 15 19.81 16.69 6.53
N GLU A 16 20.98 16.33 6.01
CA GLU A 16 21.45 16.86 4.73
C GLU A 16 20.48 16.52 3.58
N PHE A 17 20.14 17.49 2.74
CA PHE A 17 19.28 17.27 1.58
C PHE A 17 20.11 16.84 0.36
N SER A 18 20.66 15.63 0.44
CA SER A 18 21.29 14.92 -0.68
C SER A 18 20.66 13.55 -0.84
N TYR A 19 20.69 13.00 -2.05
CA TYR A 19 19.95 11.78 -2.38
C TYR A 19 20.25 10.64 -1.41
N GLN A 20 21.49 10.51 -0.94
CA GLN A 20 21.90 9.41 -0.07
C GLN A 20 21.53 9.62 1.40
N LYS A 21 21.13 10.83 1.81
CA LYS A 21 21.06 11.21 3.24
C LYS A 21 19.72 11.74 3.71
N TYR A 22 18.85 12.24 2.81
CA TYR A 22 17.53 12.71 3.26
C TYR A 22 16.69 11.54 3.80
N PRO A 23 15.90 11.71 4.87
CA PRO A 23 15.08 10.62 5.40
C PRO A 23 13.93 10.29 4.43
N ARG A 24 13.57 9.02 4.26
CA ARG A 24 12.40 8.62 3.43
C ARG A 24 11.11 8.49 4.25
N ASP A 25 11.27 8.36 5.57
CA ASP A 25 10.16 8.17 6.47
C ASP A 25 9.29 9.43 6.53
N HIS A 26 7.98 9.23 6.45
CA HIS A 26 6.96 10.27 6.48
C HIS A 26 5.67 9.73 7.07
N ILE A 27 4.75 10.63 7.43
CA ILE A 27 3.47 10.26 8.04
C ILE A 27 2.35 10.34 7.00
N TRP A 28 1.53 9.30 6.95
CA TRP A 28 0.22 9.30 6.31
C TRP A 28 -0.85 9.51 7.37
N SER A 29 -1.77 10.43 7.11
CA SER A 29 -2.94 10.71 7.96
C SER A 29 -4.22 10.57 7.17
N PHE A 30 -5.20 9.85 7.72
CA PHE A 30 -6.49 9.58 7.09
C PHE A 30 -7.64 10.24 7.86
N ASP A 31 -8.77 10.45 7.18
CA ASP A 31 -9.93 11.21 7.72
C ASP A 31 -10.50 10.66 9.04
N GLY A 32 -10.36 9.35 9.29
CA GLY A 32 -10.77 8.71 10.53
C GLY A 32 -9.82 8.93 11.72
N GLY A 33 -8.77 9.75 11.57
CA GLY A 33 -7.77 10.01 12.60
C GLY A 33 -6.65 8.97 12.69
N HIS A 34 -6.71 7.90 11.90
CA HIS A 34 -5.61 6.95 11.80
C HIS A 34 -4.39 7.61 11.15
N THR A 35 -3.22 7.34 11.71
CA THR A 35 -1.95 7.78 11.16
C THR A 35 -0.97 6.61 11.16
N MET A 36 -0.09 6.59 10.16
CA MET A 36 0.96 5.58 10.07
C MET A 36 2.23 6.16 9.47
N THR A 37 3.37 5.58 9.84
CA THR A 37 4.65 5.88 9.19
C THR A 37 4.77 5.06 7.91
N ALA A 38 5.04 5.75 6.82
CA ALA A 38 5.37 5.18 5.54
C ALA A 38 6.81 5.56 5.16
N THR A 39 7.39 4.82 4.23
CA THR A 39 8.74 5.08 3.72
C THR A 39 8.78 4.88 2.20
N ALA A 40 9.97 4.87 1.61
CA ALA A 40 10.15 4.38 0.24
C ALA A 40 10.47 2.88 0.25
N ALA A 41 10.36 2.20 -0.88
CA ALA A 41 10.82 0.82 -0.96
C ALA A 41 12.33 0.71 -0.61
N PRO A 42 12.81 -0.43 -0.10
CA PRO A 42 14.21 -0.60 0.29
C PRO A 42 15.21 -0.32 -0.86
N ALA A 43 14.82 -0.62 -2.10
CA ALA A 43 15.61 -0.29 -3.30
C ALA A 43 15.88 1.22 -3.48
N TYR A 44 15.08 2.08 -2.83
CA TYR A 44 15.18 3.53 -2.84
C TYR A 44 15.59 4.12 -1.48
N LEU A 45 16.29 3.31 -0.66
CA LEU A 45 16.85 3.67 0.65
C LEU A 45 15.79 3.97 1.74
N GLY A 46 14.61 3.38 1.64
CA GLY A 46 13.62 3.45 2.71
C GLY A 46 13.83 2.43 3.81
N ASN A 47 13.13 2.63 4.93
CA ASN A 47 13.18 1.80 6.11
C ASN A 47 12.28 0.56 5.94
N PRO A 48 12.83 -0.67 5.85
CA PRO A 48 12.04 -1.89 5.61
C PRO A 48 11.09 -2.26 6.75
N ALA A 49 11.13 -1.57 7.89
CA ALA A 49 10.17 -1.75 8.97
C ALA A 49 8.85 -0.99 8.76
N ASN A 50 8.81 -0.04 7.83
CA ASN A 50 7.63 0.78 7.52
C ASN A 50 7.09 0.40 6.15
N VAL A 51 5.80 0.67 5.94
CA VAL A 51 5.12 0.37 4.67
C VAL A 51 5.59 1.31 3.57
N ASP A 52 5.87 0.76 2.38
CA ASP A 52 6.10 1.54 1.17
C ASP A 52 4.82 1.70 0.30
N PRO A 53 4.80 2.64 -0.66
CA PRO A 53 3.62 2.87 -1.50
C PRO A 53 3.22 1.67 -2.35
N GLU A 54 4.19 0.90 -2.83
CA GLU A 54 3.96 -0.28 -3.65
C GLU A 54 3.27 -1.39 -2.86
N GLU A 55 3.73 -1.67 -1.63
CA GLU A 55 3.09 -2.59 -0.69
C GLU A 55 1.67 -2.13 -0.32
N ALA A 56 1.50 -0.85 0.02
CA ALA A 56 0.19 -0.27 0.34
C ALA A 56 -0.79 -0.37 -0.83
N PHE A 57 -0.32 -0.18 -2.07
CA PHE A 57 -1.14 -0.32 -3.27
C PHE A 57 -1.63 -1.76 -3.44
N VAL A 58 -0.74 -2.75 -3.32
CA VAL A 58 -1.09 -4.18 -3.38
C VAL A 58 -2.09 -4.55 -2.28
N ALA A 59 -1.84 -4.12 -1.05
CA ALA A 59 -2.72 -4.36 0.08
C ALA A 59 -4.12 -3.75 -0.15
N SER A 60 -4.20 -2.56 -0.74
CA SER A 60 -5.50 -1.91 -1.03
C SER A 60 -6.36 -2.70 -2.01
N LEU A 61 -5.73 -3.29 -3.04
CA LEU A 61 -6.41 -4.12 -4.03
C LEU A 61 -6.87 -5.45 -3.44
N SER A 62 -5.99 -6.13 -2.70
CA SER A 62 -6.33 -7.37 -1.98
C SER A 62 -7.50 -7.15 -1.01
N SER A 63 -7.45 -6.08 -0.21
CA SER A 63 -8.50 -5.71 0.73
C SER A 63 -9.84 -5.42 0.05
N CYS A 64 -9.83 -4.67 -1.06
CA CYS A 64 -11.06 -4.39 -1.82
C CYS A 64 -11.70 -5.67 -2.37
N HIS A 65 -10.87 -6.59 -2.89
CA HIS A 65 -11.32 -7.89 -3.36
C HIS A 65 -11.90 -8.74 -2.20
N LEU A 66 -11.20 -8.82 -1.08
CA LEU A 66 -11.67 -9.49 0.15
C LEU A 66 -13.05 -8.99 0.57
N LEU A 67 -13.24 -7.68 0.72
CA LEU A 67 -14.50 -7.10 1.18
C LEU A 67 -15.67 -7.41 0.22
N THR A 68 -15.39 -7.42 -1.09
CA THR A 68 -16.37 -7.83 -2.10
C THR A 68 -16.71 -9.31 -1.97
N PHE A 69 -15.71 -10.17 -1.81
CA PHE A 69 -15.88 -11.61 -1.65
C PHE A 69 -16.69 -11.95 -0.38
N LEU A 70 -16.37 -11.35 0.76
CA LEU A 70 -17.12 -11.54 2.02
C LEU A 70 -18.58 -11.09 1.88
N ALA A 71 -18.82 -9.95 1.21
CA ALA A 71 -20.18 -9.47 0.98
C ALA A 71 -21.01 -10.45 0.15
N ILE A 72 -20.40 -11.08 -0.88
CA ILE A 72 -21.05 -12.10 -1.70
C ILE A 72 -21.32 -13.37 -0.88
N ALA A 73 -20.32 -13.87 -0.15
CA ALA A 73 -20.44 -15.10 0.63
C ALA A 73 -21.51 -14.97 1.73
N CYS A 74 -21.54 -13.84 2.44
CA CYS A 74 -22.55 -13.52 3.43
C CYS A 74 -23.96 -13.48 2.83
N LYS A 75 -24.15 -12.83 1.67
CA LYS A 75 -25.44 -12.82 0.96
C LYS A 75 -25.90 -14.22 0.54
N GLN A 76 -24.96 -15.11 0.25
CA GLN A 76 -25.22 -16.52 -0.06
C GLN A 76 -25.36 -17.41 1.18
N LYS A 77 -25.31 -16.83 2.38
CA LYS A 77 -25.44 -17.52 3.68
C LYS A 77 -24.33 -18.54 3.97
N PHE A 78 -23.17 -18.39 3.33
CA PHE A 78 -21.97 -19.10 3.77
C PHE A 78 -21.44 -18.47 5.06
N VAL A 79 -20.83 -19.30 5.91
CA VAL A 79 -20.09 -18.87 7.09
C VAL A 79 -18.61 -19.08 6.79
N LEU A 80 -17.84 -17.99 6.81
CA LEU A 80 -16.39 -18.03 6.65
C LEU A 80 -15.74 -17.60 7.96
N ASP A 81 -14.85 -18.43 8.48
CA ASP A 81 -14.13 -18.16 9.72
C ASP A 81 -12.80 -17.43 9.48
N SER A 82 -12.18 -17.64 8.32
CA SER A 82 -10.88 -17.05 7.97
C SER A 82 -10.77 -16.73 6.49
N TYR A 83 -9.90 -15.78 6.18
CA TYR A 83 -9.41 -15.48 4.84
C TYR A 83 -7.97 -15.01 4.97
N GLU A 84 -7.07 -15.58 4.18
CA GLU A 84 -5.70 -15.11 4.06
C GLU A 84 -5.37 -14.86 2.59
N ASP A 85 -4.71 -13.75 2.27
CA ASP A 85 -4.22 -13.46 0.93
C ASP A 85 -2.76 -13.04 0.95
N GLN A 86 -1.93 -13.84 0.27
CA GLN A 86 -0.52 -13.58 0.05
C GLN A 86 -0.33 -12.87 -1.30
N ALA A 87 -0.85 -11.64 -1.39
CA ALA A 87 -0.85 -10.85 -2.61
C ALA A 87 0.56 -10.39 -3.01
N ILE A 88 0.84 -10.35 -4.32
CA ILE A 88 2.15 -9.98 -4.88
C ILE A 88 1.98 -8.91 -5.96
N GLY A 89 2.65 -7.78 -5.81
CA GLY A 89 2.76 -6.75 -6.85
C GLY A 89 4.03 -6.92 -7.69
N HIS A 90 3.90 -6.75 -9.00
CA HIS A 90 5.02 -6.80 -9.95
C HIS A 90 5.28 -5.41 -10.52
N MET A 91 6.46 -4.86 -10.20
CA MET A 91 6.96 -3.61 -10.77
C MET A 91 7.78 -3.89 -12.04
N GLU A 92 7.29 -3.39 -13.16
CA GLU A 92 7.87 -3.63 -14.49
C GLU A 92 7.77 -2.37 -15.34
N LYS A 93 8.38 -2.39 -16.53
CA LYS A 93 8.18 -1.32 -17.51
C LYS A 93 6.84 -1.52 -18.20
N ASN A 94 6.00 -0.49 -18.17
CA ASN A 94 4.76 -0.45 -18.95
C ASN A 94 5.04 -0.29 -20.47
N ALA A 95 3.99 -0.22 -21.28
CA ALA A 95 4.10 -0.06 -22.74
C ALA A 95 4.86 1.22 -23.19
N GLU A 96 4.95 2.22 -22.32
CA GLU A 96 5.71 3.46 -22.55
C GLU A 96 7.16 3.40 -22.02
N GLY A 97 7.59 2.25 -21.49
CA GLY A 97 8.92 2.06 -20.92
C GLY A 97 9.11 2.62 -19.51
N LYS A 98 8.04 3.09 -18.85
CA LYS A 98 8.07 3.65 -17.49
C LYS A 98 7.84 2.57 -16.44
N LEU A 99 8.52 2.66 -15.31
CA LEU A 99 8.27 1.76 -14.17
C LEU A 99 6.88 2.00 -13.60
N ALA A 100 6.13 0.92 -13.41
CA ALA A 100 4.81 0.90 -12.79
C ALA A 100 4.54 -0.48 -12.20
N ILE A 101 3.60 -0.58 -11.26
CA ILE A 101 2.99 -1.88 -10.92
C ILE A 101 2.08 -2.27 -12.08
N THR A 102 2.51 -3.23 -12.90
CA THR A 102 1.78 -3.69 -14.10
C THR A 102 0.82 -4.83 -13.80
N ARG A 103 1.09 -5.59 -12.73
CA ARG A 103 0.34 -6.78 -12.36
C ARG A 103 0.31 -6.95 -10.84
N VAL A 104 -0.83 -7.36 -10.32
CA VAL A 104 -1.00 -7.80 -8.93
C VAL A 104 -1.63 -9.20 -8.95
N GLU A 105 -0.95 -10.17 -8.33
CA GLU A 105 -1.44 -11.54 -8.16
C GLU A 105 -2.06 -11.68 -6.77
N LEU A 106 -3.35 -12.00 -6.69
CA LEU A 106 -4.02 -12.34 -5.43
C LEU A 106 -4.06 -13.86 -5.25
N ARG A 107 -3.82 -14.33 -4.02
CA ARG A 107 -3.72 -15.75 -3.65
C ARG A 107 -4.59 -16.05 -2.42
N PRO A 108 -5.91 -15.80 -2.48
CA PRO A 108 -6.80 -16.02 -1.35
C PRO A 108 -6.91 -17.50 -0.98
N LYS A 109 -6.98 -17.78 0.33
CA LYS A 109 -7.16 -19.10 0.93
C LYS A 109 -8.19 -19.06 2.05
#